data_AF-A0A699ZEI8-F1
#
_entry.id   AF-A0A699ZEI8-F1
#
_cell.length_a   1.000
_cell.length_b   1.000
_cell.length_c   1.000
_cell.angle_alpha   90.00
_cell.angle_beta   90.00
_cell.angle_gamma   90.00
#
_symmetry.space_group_name_H-M   'P 1'
#
loop_
_entity.id
_entity.type
_entity.pdbx_description
1 polymer ?
#
loop_
_entity_poly.entity_id
_entity_poly.type
_entity_poly.pdbx_seq_one_letter_code
_entity_poly.pdbx_strand_id
1 'polypeptide(L)'
;MNLVLVEESSGAHDQDRVVVAADVWLDKRETLAALGTLLAGFQEVAIVPPVIVLMGNFHSKSAAGAADFQELKDGFAALARLIDQFPRIKASTRFVFVPGPGDPGPAAVLPQPPLTPYFTADIMACMPNAVFASNPC
;
A
#
# COMPACT_ATOMS: atom_id res chain seq x y z
N MET A 1 -1.62 9.12 -7.17
CA MET A 1 -2.54 8.23 -6.44
C MET A 1 -3.95 8.38 -6.97
N ASN A 2 -4.45 7.31 -7.58
CA ASN A 2 -5.85 7.17 -7.95
C ASN A 2 -6.52 6.30 -6.88
N LEU A 3 -7.46 6.88 -6.13
CA LEU A 3 -8.18 6.17 -5.08
C LEU A 3 -9.53 5.70 -5.62
N VAL A 4 -9.80 4.41 -5.48
CA VAL A 4 -11.09 3.79 -5.78
C VAL A 4 -11.58 3.09 -4.51
N LEU A 5 -12.70 3.56 -3.99
CA LEU A 5 -13.43 2.84 -2.94
C LEU A 5 -14.28 1.79 -3.64
N VAL A 6 -13.94 0.51 -3.44
CA VAL A 6 -14.75 -0.59 -3.97
C VAL A 6 -15.64 -1.10 -2.83
N GLU A 7 -16.92 -0.75 -2.91
CA GLU A 7 -17.95 -1.32 -2.04
C GLU A 7 -18.53 -2.55 -2.72
N GLU A 8 -18.03 -3.74 -2.42
CA GLU A 8 -18.74 -4.97 -2.79
C GLU A 8 -19.88 -5.21 -1.81
N SER A 9 -21.06 -4.66 -2.14
CA SER A 9 -22.27 -4.86 -1.34
C SER A 9 -22.86 -6.26 -1.55
N SER A 10 -22.47 -7.22 -0.71
CA SER A 10 -23.20 -8.48 -0.52
C SER A 10 -24.16 -8.39 0.68
N GLY A 11 -24.95 -7.31 0.77
CA GLY A 11 -26.02 -7.17 1.75
C GLY A 11 -25.59 -6.80 3.19
N ALA A 12 -26.08 -5.66 3.68
CA ALA A 12 -26.28 -5.30 5.09
C ALA A 12 -25.09 -5.32 6.08
N HIS A 13 -23.85 -5.66 5.69
CA HIS A 13 -22.71 -5.68 6.60
C HIS A 13 -21.65 -4.63 6.20
N ASP A 14 -21.49 -3.59 7.03
CA ASP A 14 -20.45 -2.54 6.91
C ASP A 14 -19.01 -3.11 7.08
N GLN A 15 -18.89 -4.43 7.28
CA GLN A 15 -17.62 -5.19 7.31
C GLN A 15 -17.15 -5.66 5.92
N ASP A 16 -17.86 -5.36 4.83
CA ASP A 16 -17.54 -5.87 3.48
C ASP A 16 -16.82 -4.84 2.58
N ARG A 17 -16.10 -3.88 3.17
CA ARG A 17 -15.51 -2.75 2.44
C ARG A 17 -14.04 -3.00 2.07
N VAL A 18 -13.70 -2.81 0.79
CA VAL A 18 -12.32 -2.88 0.32
C VAL A 18 -11.92 -1.53 -0.26
N VAL A 19 -10.82 -0.98 0.25
CA VAL A 19 -10.26 0.27 -0.27
C VAL A 19 -9.15 -0.08 -1.23
N VAL A 20 -9.17 0.45 -2.44
CA VAL A 20 -8.12 0.21 -3.44
C VAL A 20 -7.51 1.54 -3.85
N ALA A 21 -6.20 1.67 -3.73
CA ALA A 21 -5.46 2.81 -4.25
C ALA A 21 -4.40 2.32 -5.23
N ALA A 22 -4.33 2.93 -6.41
CA ALA A 22 -3.33 2.63 -7.43
C ALA A 22 -2.42 3.84 -7.68
N ASP A 23 -1.25 3.60 -8.27
CA ASP A 23 -0.21 4.61 -8.50
C ASP A 23 0.15 5.35 -7.19
N VAL A 24 0.45 4.57 -6.17
CA VAL A 24 0.80 5.02 -4.83
C VAL A 24 2.28 5.43 -4.79
N TRP A 25 2.63 6.50 -5.51
CA TRP A 25 4.00 7.02 -5.62
C TRP A 25 4.53 7.55 -4.29
N LEU A 26 5.38 6.78 -3.62
CA LEU A 26 5.90 7.05 -2.27
C LEU A 26 7.01 8.11 -2.24
N ASP A 27 7.59 8.44 -3.40
CA ASP A 27 8.52 9.57 -3.58
C ASP A 27 7.81 10.93 -3.58
N LYS A 28 6.47 10.94 -3.68
CA LYS A 28 5.66 12.16 -3.65
C LYS A 28 5.13 12.42 -2.25
N ARG A 29 5.48 13.57 -1.68
CA ARG A 29 5.00 14.01 -0.36
C ARG A 29 3.47 14.12 -0.33
N GLU A 30 2.88 14.51 -1.46
CA GLU A 30 1.44 14.64 -1.64
C GLU A 30 0.74 13.28 -1.52
N THR A 31 1.35 12.19 -2.00
CA THR A 31 0.79 10.84 -1.85
C THR A 31 0.76 10.41 -0.39
N LEU A 32 1.86 10.58 0.34
CA LEU A 32 1.91 10.26 1.78
C LEU A 32 0.96 11.13 2.59
N ALA A 33 0.84 12.41 2.26
CA ALA A 33 -0.13 13.31 2.90
C ALA A 33 -1.57 12.85 2.64
N ALA A 34 -1.91 12.50 1.40
CA ALA A 34 -3.25 12.00 1.05
C ALA A 34 -3.57 10.66 1.72
N LEU A 35 -2.60 9.73 1.80
CA LEU A 35 -2.74 8.50 2.58
C LEU A 35 -2.95 8.82 4.07
N GLY A 36 -2.21 9.78 4.63
CA GLY A 36 -2.40 10.21 6.01
C GLY A 36 -3.81 10.73 6.27
N THR A 37 -4.33 11.57 5.38
CA THR A 37 -5.73 12.05 5.45
C THR A 37 -6.73 10.91 5.33
N LEU A 38 -6.50 9.96 4.42
CA LEU A 38 -7.36 8.80 4.24
C LEU A 38 -7.42 7.92 5.50
N LEU A 39 -6.26 7.57 6.06
CA LEU A 39 -6.16 6.76 7.27
C LEU A 39 -6.74 7.48 8.49
N ALA A 40 -6.55 8.80 8.60
CA ALA A 40 -7.19 9.61 9.64
C ALA A 40 -8.71 9.57 9.51
N GLY A 41 -9.25 9.72 8.29
CA GLY A 41 -10.68 9.59 8.04
C GLY A 41 -11.24 8.22 8.45
N PHE A 42 -10.52 7.14 8.12
CA PHE A 42 -10.93 5.79 8.54
C PHE A 42 -10.80 5.55 10.05
N GLN A 43 -9.93 6.27 10.75
CA GLN A 43 -9.81 6.15 12.19
C GLN A 43 -11.03 6.73 12.93
N GLU A 44 -11.75 7.67 12.32
CA GLU A 44 -12.92 8.33 12.91
C GLU A 44 -14.24 7.60 12.64
N VAL A 45 -14.31 6.72 11.63
CA VAL A 45 -15.55 5.98 11.31
C VAL A 45 -15.79 4.83 12.29
N ALA A 46 -17.06 4.47 12.48
CA ALA A 46 -17.46 3.39 13.40
C ALA A 46 -16.84 2.04 13.01
N ILE A 47 -16.79 1.74 11.71
CA ILE A 47 -16.24 0.49 11.18
C ILE A 47 -15.08 0.80 10.25
N VAL A 48 -13.89 0.35 10.65
CA VAL A 48 -12.66 0.49 9.88
C VAL A 48 -12.69 -0.51 8.72
N PRO A 49 -12.27 -0.14 7.49
CA PRO A 49 -12.18 -1.07 6.39
C PRO A 49 -11.30 -2.29 6.74
N PRO A 50 -11.78 -3.53 6.57
CA PRO A 50 -10.98 -4.72 6.87
C PRO A 50 -9.78 -4.89 5.94
N VAL A 51 -9.84 -4.35 4.71
CA VAL A 51 -8.78 -4.50 3.71
C VAL A 51 -8.50 -3.17 3.00
N ILE A 52 -7.22 -2.83 2.91
CA ILE A 52 -6.71 -1.75 2.06
C ILE A 52 -5.69 -2.35 1.09
N VAL A 53 -5.98 -2.27 -0.20
CA VAL A 53 -5.10 -2.67 -1.29
C VAL A 53 -4.36 -1.44 -1.81
N LEU A 54 -3.04 -1.43 -1.66
CA LEU A 54 -2.15 -0.45 -2.25
C LEU A 54 -1.47 -1.09 -3.46
N MET A 55 -1.79 -0.59 -4.64
CA MET A 55 -1.24 -1.05 -5.91
C MET A 55 -0.20 -0.05 -6.39
N GLY A 56 0.89 -0.59 -6.93
CA GLY A 56 1.92 0.20 -7.58
C GLY A 56 1.41 0.93 -8.84
N ASN A 57 2.24 1.75 -9.47
CA ASN A 57 3.66 1.89 -9.16
C ASN A 57 3.88 2.61 -7.81
N PHE A 58 4.86 2.15 -7.03
CA PHE A 58 5.23 2.76 -5.74
C PHE A 58 6.27 3.87 -5.85
N HIS A 59 6.77 4.10 -7.06
CA HIS A 59 7.65 5.22 -7.39
C HIS A 59 7.11 5.92 -8.64
N SER A 60 7.16 7.26 -8.68
CA SER A 60 6.62 8.05 -9.80
C SER A 60 7.43 7.91 -11.10
N LYS A 61 8.64 7.36 -11.00
CA LYS A 61 9.55 7.07 -12.11
C LYS A 61 9.91 5.60 -12.06
N SER A 62 10.13 4.98 -13.21
CA SER A 62 10.66 3.61 -13.27
C SER A 62 12.01 3.56 -12.55
N ALA A 63 12.11 2.71 -11.54
CA ALA A 63 13.33 2.58 -10.75
C ALA A 63 14.36 1.76 -11.54
N ALA A 64 15.44 2.42 -11.99
CA ALA A 64 16.41 1.84 -12.91
C ALA A 64 17.81 1.73 -12.31
N GLY A 65 18.07 2.36 -11.16
CA GLY A 65 19.37 2.34 -10.49
C GLY A 65 19.31 2.27 -8.97
N ALA A 66 20.49 2.12 -8.36
CA ALA A 66 20.64 1.99 -6.91
C ALA A 66 20.09 3.20 -6.13
N ALA A 67 20.19 4.41 -6.69
CA ALA A 67 19.61 5.62 -6.10
C ALA A 67 18.07 5.54 -6.04
N ASP A 68 17.43 5.13 -7.13
CA ASP A 68 15.96 4.97 -7.19
C ASP A 68 15.50 3.87 -6.23
N PHE A 69 16.27 2.78 -6.08
CA PHE A 69 15.96 1.72 -5.13
C PHE A 69 16.07 2.19 -3.68
N GLN A 70 17.03 3.05 -3.40
CA GLN A 70 17.15 3.66 -2.07
C GLN A 70 15.99 4.62 -1.80
N GLU A 71 15.60 5.47 -2.77
CA GLU A 71 14.45 6.37 -2.63
C GLU A 71 13.13 5.60 -2.44
N LEU A 72 12.93 4.51 -3.20
CA LEU A 72 11.78 3.62 -3.03
C LEU A 72 11.77 2.97 -1.64
N LYS A 73 12.91 2.47 -1.17
CA LYS A 73 13.04 1.90 0.18
C LYS A 73 12.72 2.95 1.25
N ASP A 74 13.23 4.17 1.11
CA ASP A 74 12.96 5.27 2.02
C ASP A 74 11.47 5.67 2.01
N GLY A 75 10.82 5.58 0.85
CA GLY A 75 9.38 5.74 0.68
C GLY A 75 8.57 4.70 1.44
N PHE A 76 8.93 3.41 1.35
CA PHE A 76 8.31 2.35 2.15
C PHE A 76 8.54 2.54 3.66
N ALA A 77 9.74 2.96 4.06
CA ALA A 77 10.02 3.29 5.46
C ALA A 77 9.18 4.48 5.96
N ALA A 78 8.97 5.50 5.11
CA ALA A 78 8.10 6.63 5.42
C ALA A 78 6.62 6.22 5.53
N LEU A 79 6.16 5.35 4.64
CA LEU A 79 4.81 4.76 4.72
C LEU A 79 4.64 3.94 6.01
N ALA A 80 5.63 3.14 6.40
CA ALA A 80 5.60 2.38 7.64
C ALA A 80 5.44 3.29 8.86
N ARG A 81 6.23 4.38 8.94
CA ARG A 81 6.10 5.41 10.00
C ARG A 81 4.76 6.13 9.97
N LEU A 82 4.18 6.34 8.79
CA LEU A 82 2.85 6.94 8.66
C LEU A 82 1.79 6.01 9.25
N ILE A 83 1.78 4.74 8.84
CA ILE A 83 0.79 3.77 9.31
C ILE A 83 0.96 3.50 10.82
N ASP A 84 2.19 3.58 11.34
CA ASP A 84 2.47 3.38 12.76
C ASP A 84 1.70 4.35 13.69
N GLN A 85 1.33 5.53 13.17
CA GLN A 85 0.54 6.54 13.87
C GLN A 85 -0.94 6.16 14.05
N PHE A 86 -1.43 5.11 13.38
CA PHE A 86 -2.84 4.71 13.38
C PHE A 86 -3.03 3.30 13.97
N PRO A 87 -2.91 3.13 15.31
CA PRO A 87 -2.95 1.81 15.96
C PRO A 87 -4.27 1.06 15.73
N ARG A 88 -5.40 1.77 15.66
CA ARG A 88 -6.72 1.17 15.40
C ARG A 88 -6.79 0.53 14.01
N ILE A 89 -6.22 1.22 13.01
CA ILE A 89 -6.14 0.73 11.64
C ILE A 89 -5.22 -0.49 11.59
N LYS A 90 -4.02 -0.42 12.16
CA LYS A 90 -3.09 -1.56 12.21
C LYS A 90 -3.72 -2.83 12.82
N ALA A 91 -4.53 -2.66 13.86
CA ALA A 91 -5.17 -3.78 14.55
C ALA A 91 -6.35 -4.39 13.77
N SER A 92 -7.02 -3.61 12.93
CA SER A 92 -8.33 -4.00 12.34
C SER A 92 -8.27 -4.18 10.82
N THR A 93 -7.22 -3.70 10.17
CA THR A 93 -7.08 -3.67 8.70
C THR A 93 -5.91 -4.51 8.25
N ARG A 94 -6.13 -5.31 7.20
CA ARG A 94 -5.08 -5.97 6.43
C ARG A 94 -4.68 -5.09 5.26
N PHE A 95 -3.39 -4.79 5.15
CA PHE A 95 -2.84 -4.13 3.96
C PHE A 95 -2.37 -5.18 2.96
N VAL A 96 -2.75 -5.01 1.70
CA VAL A 96 -2.28 -5.81 0.58
C VAL A 96 -1.50 -4.91 -0.37
N PHE A 97 -0.25 -5.26 -0.65
CA PHE A 97 0.62 -4.53 -1.55
C PHE A 97 0.77 -5.32 -2.85
N VAL A 98 0.39 -4.72 -3.96
CA VAL A 98 0.47 -5.32 -5.30
C VAL A 98 1.46 -4.51 -6.14
N PRO A 99 2.51 -5.11 -6.71
CA PRO A 99 3.47 -4.38 -7.53
C PRO A 99 2.82 -3.90 -8.84
N GLY A 100 3.19 -2.70 -9.26
CA GLY A 100 2.86 -2.14 -10.56
C GLY A 100 3.92 -2.46 -11.63
N PRO A 101 3.61 -2.23 -12.92
CA PRO A 101 4.49 -2.59 -14.03
C PRO A 101 5.84 -1.84 -14.05
N GLY A 102 5.96 -0.72 -13.33
CA GLY A 102 7.20 0.06 -13.20
C GLY A 102 8.00 -0.23 -11.92
N ASP A 103 7.50 -1.10 -11.05
CA ASP A 103 8.17 -1.46 -9.80
C ASP A 103 9.28 -2.51 -10.01
N PRO A 104 10.30 -2.56 -9.14
CA PRO A 104 11.41 -3.51 -9.28
C PRO A 104 10.95 -4.97 -9.31
N GLY A 105 11.40 -5.71 -10.33
CA GLY A 105 11.10 -7.14 -10.49
C GLY A 105 11.93 -7.81 -11.59
N PRO A 106 11.91 -9.16 -11.67
CA PRO A 106 12.63 -9.93 -12.67
C PRO A 106 11.93 -9.82 -14.03
N ALA A 107 12.23 -8.73 -14.75
CA ALA A 107 11.71 -8.37 -16.07
C ALA A 107 10.23 -7.93 -16.09
N ALA A 108 9.85 -7.21 -17.16
CA ALA A 108 8.49 -6.73 -17.42
C ALA A 108 7.59 -7.85 -17.97
N VAL A 109 7.54 -8.99 -17.26
CA VAL A 109 6.75 -10.17 -17.63
C VAL A 109 5.77 -10.54 -16.52
N LEU A 110 4.62 -11.09 -16.91
CA LEU A 110 3.59 -11.53 -15.98
C LEU A 110 3.70 -13.04 -15.73
N PRO A 111 3.33 -13.52 -14.52
CA PRO A 111 2.99 -12.73 -13.33
C PRO A 111 4.24 -12.06 -12.72
N GLN A 112 4.10 -10.79 -12.32
CA GLN A 112 5.14 -10.07 -11.60
C GLN A 112 5.16 -10.55 -10.14
N PRO A 113 6.32 -10.97 -9.58
CA PRO A 113 6.39 -11.46 -8.22
C PRO A 113 6.23 -10.32 -7.19
N PRO A 114 5.94 -10.65 -5.93
CA PRO A 114 5.92 -9.68 -4.84
C PRO A 114 7.21 -8.87 -4.72
N LEU A 115 7.09 -7.65 -4.18
CA LEU A 115 8.24 -6.81 -3.84
C LEU A 115 9.17 -7.55 -2.87
N THR A 116 10.48 -7.40 -3.07
CA THR A 116 11.48 -8.08 -2.24
C THR A 116 11.52 -7.52 -0.81
N PRO A 117 11.95 -8.32 0.18
CA PRO A 117 12.11 -7.87 1.57
C PRO A 117 13.01 -6.64 1.74
N TYR A 118 13.89 -6.35 0.77
CA TYR A 118 14.74 -5.16 0.78
C TYR A 118 13.91 -3.86 0.87
N PHE A 119 12.76 -3.81 0.21
CA PHE A 119 11.86 -2.65 0.23
C PHE A 119 10.84 -2.73 1.37
N THR A 120 10.42 -3.94 1.74
CA THR A 120 9.19 -4.15 2.51
C THR A 120 9.41 -4.45 4.00
N ALA A 121 10.66 -4.62 4.44
CA ALA A 121 10.99 -5.00 5.81
C ALA A 121 10.41 -4.06 6.88
N ASP A 122 10.42 -2.75 6.67
CA ASP A 122 9.89 -1.78 7.65
C ASP A 122 8.38 -1.89 7.82
N ILE A 123 7.65 -2.16 6.73
CA ILE A 123 6.21 -2.43 6.79
C ILE A 123 5.95 -3.72 7.56
N MET A 124 6.68 -4.80 7.25
CA MET A 124 6.52 -6.08 7.96
C MET A 124 6.84 -5.97 9.45
N ALA A 125 7.77 -5.09 9.83
CA ALA A 125 8.12 -4.86 11.23
C ALA A 125 6.99 -4.15 12.01
N CYS A 126 6.35 -3.12 11.43
CA CYS A 126 5.26 -2.40 12.12
C CYS A 126 3.88 -3.04 11.91
N MET A 127 3.72 -3.86 10.86
CA MET A 127 2.48 -4.51 10.46
C MET A 127 2.74 -5.94 9.96
N PRO A 128 2.89 -6.92 10.88
CA PRO A 128 3.21 -8.31 10.51
C PRO A 128 2.11 -9.03 9.71
N ASN A 129 0.88 -8.51 9.73
CA ASN A 129 -0.28 -9.03 8.99
C ASN A 129 -0.42 -8.46 7.56
N ALA A 130 0.52 -7.62 7.12
CA ALA A 130 0.58 -7.14 5.73
C ALA A 130 0.87 -8.29 4.76
N VAL A 131 0.31 -8.19 3.54
CA VAL A 131 0.48 -9.17 2.47
C VAL A 131 1.14 -8.48 1.27
N PHE A 132 2.23 -9.06 0.77
CA PHE A 132 2.86 -8.65 -0.49
C PHE A 132 2.53 -9.69 -1.55
N ALA A 133 1.69 -9.32 -2.52
CA ALA A 133 1.12 -10.23 -3.52
C ALA A 133 1.83 -10.11 -4.88
N SER A 134 1.56 -11.05 -5.80
CA SER A 134 1.96 -10.95 -7.20
C SER A 134 1.05 -9.99 -7.98
N ASN A 135 1.41 -9.66 -9.21
CA ASN A 135 0.51 -9.00 -10.15
C ASN A 135 0.44 -9.78 -11.48
N PRO A 136 -0.71 -10.35 -11.86
CA PRO A 136 -1.99 -10.37 -11.11
C PRO A 136 -1.95 -11.30 -9.88
N CYS A 137 -2.92 -11.13 -8.97
CA CYS A 137 -3.21 -11.99 -7.82
C CYS A 137 -4.72 -12.06 -7.54
#